data_AF-A0A9X8VEA9-F1
#
_entry.id   AF-A0A9X8VEA9-F1
#
_cell.length_a   1.000
_cell.length_b   1.000
_cell.length_c   1.000
_cell.angle_alpha   90.00
_cell.angle_beta   90.00
_cell.angle_gamma   90.00
#
_symmetry.space_group_name_H-M   'P 1'
#
loop_
_entity.id
_entity.type
_entity.pdbx_description
1 polymer ?
#
loop_
_entity_poly.entity_id
_entity_poly.type
_entity_poly.pdbx_seq_one_letter_code
_entity_poly.pdbx_strand_id
1 'polypeptide(L)' 'MKFSRLVVMTAIALGAAPAWAADAVVTVYSADGLHDGDHSWYQTQFDAFTKATGVKVQYVEGGSGAIVERLSKERS' A
#
# COMPACT_ATOMS: atom_id res chain seq x y z
N MET A 1 33.06 -17.21 35.46
CA MET A 1 31.58 -17.20 35.47
C MET A 1 31.08 -15.84 35.95
N LYS A 2 30.78 -14.91 35.04
CA LYS A 2 30.05 -13.67 35.36
C LYS A 2 29.74 -12.88 34.09
N PHE A 3 28.47 -12.49 33.95
CA PHE A 3 27.90 -11.57 32.96
C PHE A 3 27.57 -12.11 31.56
N SER A 4 27.00 -13.32 31.53
CA SER A 4 26.17 -13.86 30.43
C SER A 4 24.79 -13.16 30.31
N ARG A 5 24.65 -11.87 30.66
CA ARG A 5 23.33 -11.23 30.82
C ARG A 5 23.01 -10.08 29.86
N LEU A 6 23.90 -9.73 28.92
CA LEU A 6 23.70 -8.56 28.06
C LEU A 6 23.14 -8.84 26.65
N VAL A 7 22.84 -10.09 26.29
CA VAL A 7 22.48 -10.42 24.88
C VAL A 7 20.96 -10.57 24.65
N VAL A 8 20.10 -10.45 25.66
CA VAL A 8 18.67 -10.84 25.54
C VAL A 8 17.70 -9.66 25.33
N MET A 9 18.15 -8.48 24.87
CA MET A 9 17.25 -7.33 24.61
C MET A 9 17.16 -6.89 23.14
N THR A 10 17.35 -7.80 22.18
CA THR A 10 17.19 -7.46 20.75
C THR A 10 16.45 -8.54 19.99
N ALA A 11 15.18 -8.81 20.33
CA ALA A 11 14.36 -9.74 19.53
C ALA A 11 12.84 -9.48 19.52
N ILE A 12 12.34 -8.31 19.91
CA ILE A 12 10.89 -7.99 19.85
C ILE A 12 10.62 -6.74 18.99
N ALA A 13 11.39 -6.54 17.92
CA ALA A 13 11.15 -5.43 16.98
C ALA A 13 10.99 -5.87 15.52
N LEU A 14 10.88 -7.17 15.23
CA LEU A 14 10.67 -7.68 13.86
C LEU A 14 9.31 -8.38 13.63
N GLY A 15 8.40 -8.35 14.60
CA GLY A 15 7.17 -9.17 14.56
C GLY A 15 5.85 -8.40 14.59
N ALA A 16 5.86 -7.06 14.47
CA ALA A 16 4.64 -6.25 14.53
C ALA A 16 4.12 -5.84 13.14
N ALA A 17 4.38 -6.64 12.10
CA ALA A 17 3.58 -6.52 10.89
C ALA A 17 2.14 -6.95 11.26
N PRO A 18 1.12 -6.10 11.05
CA PRO A 18 -0.24 -6.44 11.44
C PRO A 18 -0.68 -7.70 10.68
N ALA A 19 -1.05 -8.75 11.41
CA ALA A 19 -1.61 -9.99 10.86
C ALA A 19 -2.93 -9.77 10.09
N TRP A 20 -3.46 -8.54 10.06
CA TRP A 20 -4.61 -8.11 9.28
C TRP A 20 -4.27 -7.70 7.83
N ALA A 21 -2.99 -7.61 7.46
CA ALA A 21 -2.58 -7.15 6.13
C ALA A 21 -2.75 -8.19 5.01
N ALA A 22 -3.04 -9.46 5.31
CA ALA A 22 -3.06 -10.53 4.32
C ALA A 22 -4.06 -10.32 3.17
N ASP A 23 -5.10 -9.50 3.37
CA ASP A 23 -6.06 -9.09 2.33
C ASP A 23 -6.39 -7.59 2.36
N ALA A 24 -5.49 -6.77 2.89
CA ALA A 24 -5.70 -5.33 2.89
C ALA A 24 -5.64 -4.80 1.44
N VAL A 25 -6.68 -4.07 1.04
CA VAL A 25 -6.80 -3.44 -0.28
C VAL A 25 -7.07 -1.96 -0.12
N VAL A 26 -6.36 -1.14 -0.90
CA VAL A 26 -6.67 0.28 -1.09
C VAL A 26 -7.09 0.51 -2.54
N THR A 27 -8.24 1.13 -2.76
CA THR A 27 -8.70 1.51 -4.10
C THR A 27 -8.41 2.99 -4.33
N VAL A 28 -7.59 3.27 -5.33
CA VAL A 28 -7.19 4.61 -5.73
C VAL A 28 -7.99 5.03 -6.95
N TYR A 29 -8.77 6.09 -6.78
CA TYR A 29 -9.50 6.77 -7.83
C TYR A 29 -8.67 7.99 -8.24
N SER A 30 -8.18 8.02 -9.48
CA SER A 30 -7.35 9.13 -9.95
C SER A 30 -7.72 9.59 -11.35
N ALA A 31 -7.34 10.83 -11.64
CA ALA A 31 -7.33 11.32 -13.01
C ALA A 31 -6.27 10.57 -13.84
N ASP A 32 -6.47 10.55 -15.16
CA ASP A 32 -5.52 9.99 -16.12
C ASP A 32 -4.16 10.71 -16.13
N GLY A 33 -3.13 10.07 -16.71
CA GLY A 33 -1.83 10.68 -16.97
C GLY A 33 -0.66 10.19 -16.13
N LEU A 34 -0.92 9.45 -15.04
CA LEU A 34 0.12 8.96 -14.13
C LEU A 34 0.27 7.44 -14.13
N HIS A 35 -0.66 6.72 -14.76
CA HIS A 35 -0.60 5.27 -14.98
C HIS A 35 -0.38 4.88 -16.45
N ASP A 36 0.06 5.82 -17.29
CA ASP A 36 0.16 5.60 -18.73
C ASP A 36 1.37 4.74 -19.11
N GLY A 37 1.11 3.64 -19.82
CA GLY A 37 2.14 2.78 -20.40
C GLY A 37 2.91 1.90 -19.40
N ASP A 38 3.89 1.17 -19.94
CA ASP A 38 4.76 0.31 -19.13
C ASP A 38 5.68 1.17 -18.24
N HIS A 39 5.89 0.73 -17.00
CA HIS A 39 6.69 1.46 -16.00
C HIS A 39 6.19 2.87 -15.65
N SER A 40 4.88 3.08 -15.73
CA SER A 40 4.25 4.33 -15.27
C SER A 40 4.66 4.69 -13.83
N TRP A 41 4.59 5.98 -13.52
CA TRP A 41 4.96 6.45 -12.19
C TRP A 41 4.10 5.79 -11.12
N TYR A 42 2.78 5.72 -11.33
CA TYR A 42 1.88 5.02 -10.42
C TYR A 42 2.18 3.54 -10.30
N GLN A 43 2.45 2.82 -11.40
CA GLN A 43 2.81 1.40 -11.31
C GLN A 43 4.03 1.21 -10.38
N THR A 44 5.07 2.01 -10.58
CA THR A 44 6.30 1.94 -9.76
C THR A 44 6.02 2.21 -8.29
N GLN A 45 5.20 3.24 -7.98
CA GLN A 45 4.88 3.57 -6.59
C GLN A 45 3.95 2.54 -5.94
N PHE A 46 2.95 2.03 -6.67
CA PHE A 46 2.02 1.03 -6.18
C PHE A 46 2.73 -0.30 -5.88
N ASP A 47 3.66 -0.70 -6.73
CA ASP A 47 4.49 -1.90 -6.50
C ASP A 47 5.38 -1.73 -5.28
N ALA A 48 6.04 -0.57 -5.13
CA ALA A 48 6.87 -0.26 -3.97
C ALA A 48 6.05 -0.24 -2.67
N PHE A 49 4.87 0.38 -2.70
CA PHE A 49 3.94 0.44 -1.58
C PHE A 49 3.44 -0.95 -1.19
N THR A 50 2.98 -1.74 -2.17
CA THR A 50 2.49 -3.11 -1.95
C THR A 50 3.61 -3.99 -1.38
N LYS A 51 4.83 -3.87 -1.91
CA LYS A 51 6.00 -4.60 -1.39
C LYS A 51 6.36 -4.22 0.06
N ALA A 52 6.22 -2.95 0.42
CA ALA A 52 6.56 -2.47 1.76
C ALA A 52 5.49 -2.82 2.81
N THR A 53 4.21 -2.85 2.41
CA THR A 53 3.07 -2.91 3.35
C THR A 53 2.27 -4.20 3.29
N GLY A 54 2.37 -4.95 2.19
CA GLY A 54 1.49 -6.07 1.86
C GLY A 54 0.09 -5.67 1.40
N VAL A 55 -0.22 -4.37 1.34
CA VAL A 55 -1.54 -3.85 0.93
C VAL A 55 -1.61 -3.79 -0.59
N LYS A 56 -2.61 -4.45 -1.18
CA LYS A 56 -2.84 -4.42 -2.64
C LYS A 56 -3.45 -3.06 -3.04
N VAL A 57 -2.94 -2.47 -4.12
CA VAL A 57 -3.53 -1.27 -4.71
C VAL A 57 -4.44 -1.67 -5.87
N GLN A 58 -5.72 -1.33 -5.78
CA GLN A 58 -6.62 -1.31 -6.93
C GLN A 58 -6.65 0.09 -7.51
N TYR A 59 -6.63 0.21 -8.83
CA TYR A 59 -6.57 1.50 -9.51
C TYR A 59 -7.77 1.68 -10.43
N VAL A 60 -8.42 2.83 -10.30
CA VAL A 60 -9.56 3.25 -11.12
C VAL A 60 -9.22 4.59 -11.74
N GLU A 61 -9.16 4.60 -13.07
CA GLU A 61 -8.82 5.79 -13.85
C GLU A 61 -10.02 6.33 -14.63
N GLY A 62 -10.02 7.65 -14.82
CA GLY A 62 -10.89 8.34 -15.75
C GLY A 62 -10.64 9.83 -15.70
N GLY A 63 -11.30 10.60 -16.58
CA GLY A 63 -11.18 12.05 -16.56
C GLY A 63 -11.58 12.63 -15.19
N SER A 64 -10.92 13.73 -14.79
CA SER A 64 -11.03 14.32 -13.45
C SER A 64 -12.47 14.54 -12.95
N GLY A 65 -13.39 14.98 -13.82
CA GLY A 65 -14.81 15.12 -13.47
C GLY A 65 -15.55 13.78 -13.33
N ALA A 66 -15.27 12.82 -14.23
CA ALA A 66 -15.93 11.51 -14.26
C ALA A 66 -15.59 10.68 -13.02
N ILE A 67 -14.35 10.76 -12.54
CA ILE A 67 -13.92 10.02 -11.35
C ILE A 67 -14.56 10.52 -10.07
N VAL A 68 -14.70 11.84 -9.91
CA VAL A 68 -15.40 12.41 -8.75
C VAL A 68 -16.87 11.98 -8.74
N GLU A 69 -17.53 12.01 -9.89
CA GLU A 69 -18.93 11.57 -9.99
C GLU A 69 -19.08 10.07 -9.67
N ARG A 70 -18.18 9.23 -10.22
CA ARG A 70 -18.15 7.80 -9.93
C ARG A 70 -17.96 7.51 -8.45
N LEU A 71 -16.97 8.15 -7.83
CA LEU A 71 -16.72 8.01 -6.39
C LEU A 71 -17.94 8.44 -5.57
N SER A 72 -18.64 9.50 -5.98
CA SER A 72 -19.87 9.92 -5.32
C SER A 72 -20.98 8.88 -5.40
N LYS A 73 -21.08 8.12 -6.50
CA LYS A 73 -22.07 7.04 -6.66
C LYS A 73 -21.70 5.81 -5.83
N GLU A 74 -20.43 5.40 -5.87
CA GLU A 74 -19.95 4.16 -5.24
C GLU A 74 -19.77 4.27 -3.72
N ARG A 75 -19.69 5.48 -3.16
CA ARG A 75 -19.60 5.71 -1.70
C ARG A 75 -20.94 5.68 -0.96
N SER A 76 -22.06 5.69 -1.68
CA SER A 76 -23.43 5.82 -1.13
C SER A 76 -23.98 4.46 -0.70
#